data_AF-A0A015LYZ2-F1
#
_entry.id   AF-A0A015LYZ2-F1
#
_cell.length_a   1.000
_cell.length_b   1.000
_cell.length_c   1.000
_cell.angle_alpha   90.00
_cell.angle_beta   90.00
_cell.angle_gamma   90.00
#
_symmetry.space_group_name_H-M   'P 1'
#
loop_
_entity.id
_entity.type
_entity.pdbx_description
1 polymer ?
#
loop_
_entity_poly.entity_id
_entity_poly.type
_entity_poly.pdbx_seq_one_letter_code
_entity_poly.pdbx_strand_id
1 'polypeptide(L)' 'MSNNKILHPEVLWAQRSNELYITINVTDCKEPKINVTENKISFEGKSGPEQSLYGFELEFHKDIKPEVCNMEK' A
#
# COMPACT_ATOMS: atom_id res chain seq x y z
N MET A 1 -27.59 -2.62 -0.18
CA MET A 1 -26.50 -1.63 0.00
C MET A 1 -25.24 -2.42 0.32
N SER A 2 -24.52 -2.90 -0.70
CA SER A 2 -23.27 -3.64 -0.48
C SER A 2 -22.22 -2.63 -0.03
N ASN A 3 -21.99 -2.54 1.28
CA ASN A 3 -20.87 -1.80 1.82
C ASN A 3 -19.61 -2.44 1.26
N ASN A 4 -19.00 -1.82 0.24
CA ASN A 4 -17.72 -2.23 -0.29
C ASN A 4 -16.67 -1.89 0.77
N LYS A 5 -16.59 -2.74 1.81
CA LYS A 5 -15.78 -2.53 2.99
C LYS A 5 -14.34 -2.81 2.60
N ILE A 6 -13.60 -1.73 2.32
CA ILE A 6 -12.16 -1.81 2.14
C ILE A 6 -11.57 -2.15 3.51
N LEU A 7 -10.88 -3.28 3.58
CA LEU A 7 -10.17 -3.71 4.76
C LEU A 7 -8.81 -3.03 4.78
N HIS A 8 -8.44 -2.46 5.92
CA HIS A 8 -7.11 -1.89 6.08
C HIS A 8 -6.17 -2.99 6.59
N PRO A 9 -5.13 -3.36 5.82
CA PRO A 9 -4.15 -4.30 6.30
C PRO A 9 -3.29 -3.67 7.39
N GLU A 10 -2.54 -4.51 8.10
CA GLU A 10 -1.46 -4.00 8.94
C GLU A 10 -0.35 -3.47 8.03
N VAL A 11 -0.05 -2.18 8.20
CA VAL A 11 0.98 -1.48 7.43
C VAL A 11 2.08 -1.07 8.39
N LEU A 12 3.25 -1.65 8.21
CA LEU A 12 4.46 -1.27 8.93
C LEU A 12 5.23 -0.28 8.06
N TRP A 13 5.79 0.75 8.68
CA TRP A 13 6.61 1.72 7.99
C TRP A 13 7.92 1.93 8.75
N ALA A 14 8.99 2.17 7.99
CA ALA A 14 10.28 2.52 8.53
C ALA A 14 10.95 3.55 7.62
N GLN A 15 11.47 4.62 8.22
CA GLN A 15 12.24 5.62 7.49
C GLN A 15 13.73 5.48 7.82
N ARG A 16 14.57 5.52 6.79
CA ARG A 16 16.01 5.74 6.89
C ARG A 16 16.31 7.15 6.40
N SER A 17 17.56 7.59 6.51
CA SER A 17 17.96 8.95 6.15
C SER A 17 17.61 9.35 4.71
N ASN A 18 17.53 8.40 3.77
CA ASN A 18 17.25 8.65 2.35
C ASN A 18 16.13 7.78 1.76
N GLU A 19 15.51 6.89 2.53
CA GLU A 19 14.61 5.84 2.00
C GLU A 19 13.44 5.62 2.96
N LEU A 20 12.25 5.35 2.39
CA LEU A 20 11.05 4.99 3.14
C LEU A 20 10.63 3.57 2.75
N TYR A 21 10.55 2.70 3.74
CA TYR A 21 10.08 1.33 3.60
C TYR A 21 8.66 1.24 4.10
N ILE A 22 7.78 0.67 3.28
CA ILE A 22 6.39 0.37 3.63
C ILE A 22 6.18 -1.12 3.41
N THR A 23 5.87 -1.84 4.48
CA THR A 23 5.60 -3.27 4.48
C THR A 23 4.12 -3.48 4.72
N ILE A 24 3.47 -4.19 3.80
CA ILE A 24 2.02 -4.37 3.78
C ILE A 24 1.76 -5.84 4.11
N ASN A 25 1.16 -6.11 5.27
CA ASN A 25 0.90 -7.46 5.73
C ASN A 25 -0.48 -7.93 5.21
N VAL A 26 -0.48 -8.54 4.01
CA VAL A 26 -1.68 -9.11 3.37
C VAL A 26 -1.40 -10.54 2.94
N THR A 27 -2.16 -11.49 3.48
CA THR A 27 -2.07 -12.91 3.13
C THR A 27 -2.70 -13.18 1.75
N ASP A 28 -2.00 -13.89 0.86
CA ASP A 28 -2.52 -14.28 -0.47
C ASP A 28 -3.11 -13.10 -1.28
N CYS A 29 -2.36 -11.99 -1.35
CA CYS A 29 -2.78 -10.81 -2.13
C CYS A 29 -2.76 -11.13 -3.64
N LYS A 30 -3.93 -11.09 -4.28
CA LYS A 30 -4.09 -11.20 -5.72
C LYS A 30 -4.23 -9.81 -6.33
N GLU A 31 -3.48 -9.58 -7.41
CA GLU A 31 -3.44 -8.32 -8.17
C GLU A 31 -3.18 -7.07 -7.31
N PRO A 32 -2.02 -6.99 -6.61
CA PRO A 32 -1.65 -5.77 -5.90
C PRO A 32 -1.49 -4.61 -6.89
N LYS A 33 -2.23 -3.53 -6.65
CA LYS A 33 -2.11 -2.24 -7.32
C LYS A 33 -1.51 -1.25 -6.34
N ILE A 34 -0.27 -0.86 -6.60
CA ILE A 34 0.43 0.16 -5.82
C ILE A 34 0.58 1.37 -6.72
N ASN A 35 0.12 2.52 -6.25
CA ASN A 35 0.26 3.80 -6.93
C ASN A 35 1.04 4.75 -6.02
N VAL A 36 2.25 5.10 -6.43
CA VAL A 36 3.12 6.02 -5.70
C VAL A 36 3.18 7.34 -6.44
N THR A 37 2.90 8.42 -5.72
CA THR A 37 3.03 9.80 -6.19
C THR A 37 3.98 10.55 -5.27
N GLU A 38 4.38 11.76 -5.65
CA GLU A 38 5.31 12.58 -4.87
C GLU A 38 4.82 12.86 -3.45
N ASN A 39 3.50 13.00 -3.28
CA ASN A 39 2.87 13.39 -2.02
C ASN A 39 2.05 12.30 -1.35
N LYS A 40 1.81 11.16 -2.00
CA LYS A 40 1.04 10.06 -1.41
C LYS A 40 1.33 8.71 -2.04
N ILE A 41 1.06 7.66 -1.28
CA ILE A 41 1.02 6.27 -1.73
C ILE A 41 -0.36 5.69 -1.49
N SER A 42 -0.87 4.99 -2.51
CA SER A 42 -2.12 4.27 -2.47
C SER A 42 -1.83 2.80 -2.78
N PHE A 43 -2.40 1.91 -1.99
CA PHE A 43 -2.36 0.47 -2.22
C PHE A 43 -3.78 -0.08 -2.26
N GLU A 44 -4.03 -0.95 -3.23
CA GLU A 44 -5.25 -1.73 -3.33
C GLU A 44 -4.90 -3.17 -3.75
N GLY A 45 -5.46 -4.17 -3.09
CA GLY A 45 -5.25 -5.57 -3.41
C GLY A 45 -6.41 -6.42 -2.93
N LYS A 46 -6.69 -7.54 -3.58
CA LYS A 46 -7.72 -8.47 -3.13
C LYS A 46 -7.08 -9.62 -2.37
N SER A 47 -7.64 -10.01 -1.23
CA SER A 47 -7.10 -11.12 -0.44
C SER A 47 -8.18 -12.07 0.03
N GLY A 48 -7.78 -13.33 0.18
CA GLY A 48 -8.61 -14.43 0.66
C GLY A 48 -9.57 -15.00 -0.39
N PRO A 49 -10.27 -16.10 -0.05
CA PRO A 49 -11.22 -16.77 -0.93
C PRO A 49 -12.45 -15.89 -1.26
N GLU A 50 -12.81 -14.97 -0.36
CA GLU A 50 -13.92 -14.03 -0.52
C GLU A 50 -13.55 -12.79 -1.36
N GLN A 51 -12.30 -12.69 -1.85
CA GLN A 51 -11.80 -11.53 -2.61
C GLN A 51 -12.08 -10.20 -1.90
N SER A 52 -11.87 -10.17 -0.58
CA SER A 52 -12.04 -8.93 0.18
C SER A 52 -11.03 -7.90 -0.31
N LEU A 53 -11.51 -6.69 -0.59
CA LEU A 53 -10.67 -5.58 -1.03
C LEU A 53 -9.91 -5.05 0.17
N TYR A 54 -8.59 -5.12 0.11
CA TYR A 54 -7.68 -4.47 1.04
C TYR A 54 -7.11 -3.22 0.40
N GLY A 55 -6.98 -2.17 1.19
CA GLY A 55 -6.35 -0.96 0.69
C GLY A 55 -6.05 0.06 1.76
N PHE A 56 -5.10 0.93 1.45
CA PHE A 56 -4.76 2.08 2.27
C PHE A 56 -4.27 3.23 1.39
N GLU A 57 -4.40 4.44 1.93
CA GLU A 57 -3.80 5.64 1.37
C GLU A 57 -3.01 6.32 2.48
N LEU A 58 -1.76 6.69 2.20
CA LEU A 58 -0.89 7.41 3.10
C LEU A 58 -0.34 8.64 2.38
N GLU A 59 -0.51 9.80 2.99
CA GLU A 59 0.08 11.06 2.52
C GLU A 59 1.47 11.23 3.12
N PHE A 60 2.44 11.61 2.28
CA PHE A 60 3.80 11.85 2.72
C PHE A 60 3.93 13.27 3.28
N HIS A 61 4.66 13.39 4.38
CA HIS A 61 4.95 14.69 4.99
C HIS A 61 6.01 15.49 4.21
N LYS A 62 6.78 14.83 3.35
CA LYS A 62 7.76 15.45 2.45
C LYS A 62 7.64 14.79 1.09
N ASP A 63 7.87 15.56 0.03
CA ASP A 63 7.89 15.04 -1.33
C ASP A 63 8.90 13.90 -1.47
N ILE A 64 8.43 12.74 -1.94
CA ILE A 64 9.27 11.60 -2.28
C ILE A 64 9.49 11.55 -3.79
N LYS A 65 10.60 10.95 -4.23
CA LYS A 65 10.86 10.71 -5.66
C LYS A 65 10.25 9.36 -6.07
N PRO A 66 9.14 9.31 -6.81
CA PRO A 66 8.49 8.05 -7.21
C PRO A 66 9.37 7.19 -8.14
N GLU A 67 10.32 7.82 -8.82
CA GLU A 67 11.26 7.21 -9.79
C GLU A 67 12.20 6.17 -9.17
N VAL A 68 12.40 6.21 -7.84
CA VAL A 68 13.32 5.33 -7.10
C VAL A 68 12.54 4.24 -6.33
N CYS A 69 11.22 4.14 -6.52
CA CYS A 69 10.42 3.16 -5.81
C CYS A 69 10.68 1.74 -6.33
N ASN A 70 11.54 1.01 -5.62
CA ASN A 70 11.77 -0.41 -5.86
C ASN A 70 10.69 -1.21 -5.11
N MET A 71 9.83 -1.92 -5.86
CA MET A 71 8.92 -2.92 -5.31
C MET A 71 9.65 -4.25 -5.22
N GLU A 72 10.11 -4.60 -4.02
CA GLU A 72 10.59 -5.96 -3.75
C GLU A 72 9.38 -6.86 -3.50
N LYS A 73 9.33 -8.01 -4.19
CA LYS A 73 8.17 -8.91 -4.28
C LYS A 73 8.22 -10.01 -3.25
#